data_AF-A0A1I3UDZ1-F1
#
_entry.id   AF-A0A1I3UDZ1-F1
#
_cell.length_a   1.000
_cell.length_b   1.000
_cell.length_c   1.000
_cell.angle_alpha   90.00
_cell.angle_beta   90.00
_cell.angle_gamma   90.00
#
_symmetry.space_group_name_H-M   'P 1'
#
loop_
_entity.id
_entity.type
_entity.pdbx_description
1 polymer ?
#
loop_
_entity_poly.entity_id
_entity_poly.type
_entity_poly.pdbx_seq_one_letter_code
_entity_poly.pdbx_strand_id
1 'polypeptide(L)'
;MSQEEVDDKIKQASEAQKSWSATEVYKRADILHEWADRLVEKQDQIGEVISKEVGKNLASAIKEVVRTADLIRYTAEEGCRIHGEMLKGDSSRGGSSSKLAMVEQEPLGVVLAISPFNYPVNLAASKIAPALISGNAVVFKPASQGALSGQLMIEALLETDLPTDIIQFVSGKGSEIGDFLVTHPSIDMITFTGSTETGQAISQKAKMVPVVLELGGKDPAIVLEDADLDLAAEHIVSGAYSYSGQRCTAIKRVLVADTIANDLTEKIKQKVEALSVGSPEDNATVTPLINNDAADFVQHLIDDALNKGAELITGNRREGNLVYPTLLDQVNSNMDVAWEEPFGPVLPIIRINEEEDFVSLANQSEYGLQASIFTKDVQKAREIATKLDVGSVQLNAKTERGPDHFPFIGAKNSGLGSQGIRRSIESMTRDKLFILNL
;
A
#
# COMPACT_ATOMS: atom_id res chain seq x y z
N MET A 1 17.84 1.48 18.40
CA MET A 1 17.41 2.07 19.67
C MET A 1 17.01 0.96 20.63
N SER A 2 17.24 1.16 21.93
CA SER A 2 16.72 0.32 23.00
C SER A 2 15.22 0.59 23.22
N GLN A 3 14.53 -0.26 24.00
CA GLN A 3 13.14 0.01 24.38
C GLN A 3 12.99 1.27 25.24
N GLU A 4 13.99 1.59 26.05
CA GLU A 4 14.02 2.81 26.87
C GLU A 4 14.09 4.08 26.01
N GLU A 5 14.97 4.11 25.01
CA GLU A 5 15.05 5.21 24.05
C GLU A 5 13.74 5.38 23.25
N VAL A 6 13.06 4.28 22.95
CA VAL A 6 11.76 4.30 22.26
C VAL A 6 10.65 4.82 23.18
N ASP A 7 10.62 4.40 24.45
CA ASP A 7 9.66 4.87 25.46
C ASP A 7 9.74 6.39 25.63
N ASP A 8 10.96 6.93 25.79
CA ASP A 8 11.19 8.37 25.93
C ASP A 8 10.66 9.15 24.72
N LYS A 9 10.90 8.64 23.50
CA LYS A 9 10.36 9.24 22.27
C LYS A 9 8.84 9.22 22.23
N ILE A 10 8.21 8.10 22.58
CA ILE A 10 6.73 8.01 22.59
C ILE A 10 6.14 9.00 23.60
N LYS A 11 6.75 9.13 24.79
CA LYS A 11 6.33 10.09 25.82
C LYS A 11 6.44 11.53 25.33
N GLN A 12 7.55 11.91 24.69
CA GLN A 12 7.71 13.24 24.09
C GLN A 12 6.60 13.57 23.09
N ALA A 13 6.29 12.64 22.17
CA ALA A 13 5.20 12.79 21.22
C ALA A 13 3.84 12.94 21.92
N SER A 14 3.58 12.12 22.94
CA SER A 14 2.33 12.15 23.70
C SER A 14 2.13 13.47 24.46
N GLU A 15 3.19 13.99 25.07
CA GLU A 15 3.15 15.26 25.82
C GLU A 15 2.94 16.46 24.90
N ALA A 16 3.62 16.48 23.75
CA ALA A 16 3.54 17.56 22.77
C ALA A 16 2.21 17.57 21.98
N GLN A 17 1.56 16.41 21.82
CA GLN A 17 0.36 16.28 20.99
C GLN A 17 -0.75 17.28 21.33
N LYS A 18 -0.96 17.58 22.61
CA LYS A 18 -2.04 18.47 23.07
C LYS A 18 -1.85 19.93 22.62
N SER A 19 -0.62 20.42 22.55
CA SER A 19 -0.36 21.77 22.04
C SER A 19 -0.47 21.81 20.52
N TRP A 20 -0.08 20.72 19.84
CA TRP A 20 -0.22 20.58 18.40
C TRP A 20 -1.68 20.53 17.94
N SER A 21 -2.54 19.77 18.62
CA SER A 21 -3.97 19.72 18.27
C SER A 21 -4.67 21.07 18.39
N ALA A 22 -4.20 21.93 19.31
CA ALA A 22 -4.69 23.29 19.49
C ALA A 22 -4.18 24.30 18.44
N THR A 23 -3.19 23.93 17.62
CA THR A 23 -2.70 24.76 16.51
C THR A 23 -3.79 24.86 15.44
N GLU A 24 -4.01 26.05 14.86
CA GLU A 24 -5.03 26.24 13.85
C GLU A 24 -4.77 25.35 12.62
N VAL A 25 -5.82 24.73 12.07
CA VAL A 25 -5.69 23.74 10.99
C VAL A 25 -4.95 24.27 9.76
N TYR A 26 -5.12 25.55 9.42
CA TYR A 26 -4.42 26.15 8.28
C TYR A 26 -2.91 26.23 8.50
N LYS A 27 -2.43 26.47 9.73
CA LYS A 27 -0.99 26.47 10.03
C LYS A 27 -0.41 25.07 9.92
N ARG A 28 -1.18 24.05 10.31
CA ARG A 28 -0.78 22.65 10.10
C ARG A 28 -0.69 22.32 8.62
N ALA A 29 -1.59 22.87 7.79
CA ALA A 29 -1.54 22.72 6.34
C ALA A 29 -0.36 23.46 5.71
N ASP A 30 -0.05 24.68 6.16
CA ASP A 30 1.11 25.46 5.69
C ASP A 30 2.42 24.68 5.88
N ILE A 31 2.60 24.05 7.05
CA ILE A 31 3.74 23.16 7.34
C ILE A 31 3.81 21.98 6.36
N LEU A 32 2.68 21.34 6.05
CA LEU A 32 2.65 20.22 5.10
C LEU A 32 2.96 20.67 3.67
N HIS A 33 2.48 21.84 3.26
CA HIS A 33 2.83 22.42 1.97
C HIS A 33 4.33 22.73 1.88
N GLU A 34 4.91 23.33 2.92
CA GLU A 34 6.36 23.56 2.97
C GLU A 34 7.14 22.24 2.92
N TRP A 35 6.72 21.22 3.68
CA TRP A 35 7.36 19.90 3.63
C TRP A 35 7.34 19.31 2.22
N ALA A 36 6.21 19.41 1.51
CA ALA A 36 6.11 18.96 0.12
C ALA A 36 7.08 19.72 -0.80
N ASP A 37 7.27 21.02 -0.59
CA ASP A 37 8.24 21.83 -1.34
C ASP A 37 9.68 21.36 -1.05
N ARG A 38 10.05 21.15 0.22
CA ARG A 38 11.38 20.62 0.61
C ARG A 38 11.67 19.25 -0.01
N LEU A 39 10.67 18.38 -0.11
CA LEU A 39 10.83 17.07 -0.76
C LEU A 39 11.12 17.22 -2.26
N VAL A 40 10.43 18.14 -2.95
CA VAL A 40 10.69 18.39 -4.38
C VAL A 40 12.08 19.01 -4.58
N GLU A 41 12.49 19.96 -3.74
CA GLU A 41 13.83 20.55 -3.77
C GLU A 41 14.94 19.48 -3.63
N LYS A 42 14.69 18.43 -2.84
CA LYS A 42 15.65 17.34 -2.57
C LYS A 42 15.36 16.05 -3.34
N GLN A 43 14.48 16.08 -4.35
CA GLN A 43 13.99 14.87 -5.02
C GLN A 43 15.09 13.98 -5.61
N ASP A 44 16.14 14.60 -6.16
CA ASP A 44 17.25 13.86 -6.78
C ASP A 44 18.09 13.16 -5.71
N GLN A 45 18.41 13.86 -4.61
CA GLN A 45 19.16 13.30 -3.48
C GLN A 45 18.39 12.16 -2.81
N ILE A 46 17.11 12.37 -2.50
CA ILE A 46 16.27 11.35 -1.86
C ILE A 46 16.06 10.17 -2.82
N GLY A 47 15.79 10.45 -4.09
CA GLY A 47 15.60 9.44 -5.13
C GLY A 47 16.83 8.55 -5.34
N GLU A 48 18.04 9.13 -5.33
CA GLU A 48 19.28 8.38 -5.41
C GLU A 48 19.45 7.43 -4.22
N VAL A 49 19.13 7.88 -3.01
CA VAL A 49 19.19 7.03 -1.80
C VAL A 49 18.15 5.93 -1.83
N ILE A 50 16.89 6.22 -2.22
CA ILE A 50 15.87 5.19 -2.43
C ILE A 50 16.37 4.15 -3.44
N SER A 51 16.91 4.59 -4.57
CA SER A 51 17.38 3.71 -5.63
C SER A 51 18.45 2.74 -5.14
N LYS A 52 19.44 3.24 -4.41
CA LYS A 52 20.55 2.43 -3.87
C LYS A 52 20.13 1.57 -2.68
N GLU A 53 19.27 2.08 -1.81
CA GLU A 53 18.88 1.42 -0.57
C GLU A 53 17.92 0.25 -0.82
N VAL A 54 16.98 0.40 -1.75
CA VAL A 54 15.92 -0.61 -1.97
C VAL A 54 15.89 -1.17 -3.41
N GLY A 55 16.87 -0.83 -4.24
CA GLY A 55 17.00 -1.40 -5.58
C GLY A 55 15.91 -0.96 -6.56
N LYS A 56 15.23 0.16 -6.29
CA LYS A 56 14.23 0.75 -7.21
C LYS A 56 14.94 1.51 -8.31
N ASN A 57 14.51 1.38 -9.56
CA ASN A 57 15.12 2.17 -10.63
C ASN A 57 15.04 3.68 -10.36
N LEU A 58 16.09 4.40 -10.74
CA LEU A 58 16.32 5.79 -10.32
C LEU A 58 15.17 6.72 -10.71
N ALA A 59 14.67 6.63 -11.93
CA ALA A 59 13.56 7.44 -12.41
C ALA A 59 12.28 7.18 -11.60
N SER A 60 11.98 5.94 -11.23
CA SER A 60 10.83 5.63 -10.38
C SER A 60 11.04 6.03 -8.93
N ALA A 61 12.28 5.99 -8.45
CA ALA A 61 12.64 6.46 -7.11
C ALA A 61 12.45 7.98 -6.98
N ILE A 62 12.90 8.77 -7.97
CA ILE A 62 12.64 10.22 -8.00
C ILE A 62 11.14 10.50 -8.12
N LYS A 63 10.43 9.77 -8.99
CA LYS A 63 8.97 9.89 -9.11
C LYS A 63 8.23 9.56 -7.81
N GLU A 64 8.76 8.66 -6.98
CA GLU A 64 8.20 8.40 -5.66
C GLU A 64 8.21 9.65 -4.79
N VAL A 65 9.32 10.40 -4.77
CA VAL A 65 9.44 11.64 -3.98
C VAL A 65 8.46 12.69 -4.48
N VAL A 66 8.36 12.89 -5.80
CA VAL A 66 7.42 13.85 -6.41
C VAL A 66 5.98 13.48 -6.09
N ARG A 67 5.58 12.22 -6.31
CA ARG A 67 4.24 11.73 -5.97
C ARG A 67 3.93 11.93 -4.49
N THR A 68 4.95 11.77 -3.63
CA THR A 68 4.80 11.96 -2.19
C THR A 68 4.50 13.42 -1.85
N ALA A 69 5.21 14.37 -2.46
CA ALA A 69 4.92 15.79 -2.30
C ALA A 69 3.48 16.12 -2.73
N ASP A 70 3.03 15.61 -3.88
CA ASP A 70 1.65 15.82 -4.36
C ASP A 70 0.60 15.22 -3.41
N LEU A 71 0.87 14.03 -2.88
CA LEU A 71 0.02 13.40 -1.87
C LEU A 71 -0.08 14.27 -0.61
N ILE A 72 1.04 14.81 -0.12
CA ILE A 72 1.09 15.66 1.07
C ILE A 72 0.28 16.94 0.84
N ARG A 73 0.47 17.62 -0.30
CA ARG A 73 -0.29 18.84 -0.65
C ARG A 73 -1.79 18.57 -0.68
N TYR A 74 -2.21 17.49 -1.35
CA TYR A 74 -3.62 17.13 -1.40
C TYR A 74 -4.14 16.79 0.00
N THR A 75 -3.36 16.11 0.84
CA THR A 75 -3.73 15.79 2.23
C THR A 75 -3.91 17.04 3.09
N ALA A 76 -3.04 18.03 2.94
CA ALA A 76 -3.14 19.32 3.64
C ALA A 76 -4.45 20.04 3.29
N GLU A 77 -4.75 20.07 1.99
CA GLU A 77 -5.98 20.64 1.45
C GLU A 77 -7.24 19.90 1.93
N GLU A 78 -7.26 18.57 1.84
CA GLU A 78 -8.40 17.76 2.26
C GLU A 78 -8.63 17.86 3.78
N GLY A 79 -7.56 17.91 4.58
CA GLY A 79 -7.64 18.05 6.03
C GLY A 79 -8.23 19.39 6.48
N CYS A 80 -8.02 20.48 5.74
CA CYS A 80 -8.71 21.75 5.97
C CYS A 80 -10.21 21.71 5.68
N ARG A 81 -10.67 20.70 4.91
CA ARG A 81 -12.06 20.53 4.47
C ARG A 81 -12.77 19.38 5.21
N ILE A 82 -12.24 18.99 6.36
CA ILE A 82 -12.96 18.11 7.29
C ILE A 82 -14.01 18.95 8.01
N HIS A 83 -15.27 18.68 7.73
CA HIS A 83 -16.41 19.38 8.32
C HIS A 83 -17.09 18.52 9.37
N GLY A 84 -17.54 19.17 10.44
CA GLY A 84 -18.46 18.58 11.41
C GLY A 84 -19.90 18.52 10.91
N GLU A 85 -20.79 18.03 11.75
CA GLU A 85 -22.23 17.97 11.48
C GLU A 85 -23.06 18.46 12.68
N MET A 86 -24.32 18.81 12.42
CA MET A 86 -25.29 19.17 13.46
C MET A 86 -26.51 18.26 13.39
N LEU A 87 -26.85 17.62 14.51
CA LEU A 87 -27.96 16.68 14.61
C LEU A 87 -29.02 17.17 15.59
N LYS A 88 -30.30 17.13 15.19
CA LYS A 88 -31.43 17.48 16.07
C LYS A 88 -31.93 16.26 16.84
N GLY A 89 -32.22 16.44 18.13
CA GLY A 89 -32.69 15.37 19.00
C GLY A 89 -34.01 14.74 18.54
N ASP A 90 -34.94 15.55 18.03
CA ASP A 90 -36.27 15.12 17.55
C ASP A 90 -36.26 14.43 16.18
N SER A 91 -35.09 14.25 15.56
CA SER A 91 -34.95 13.39 14.36
C SER A 91 -35.10 11.90 14.68
N SER A 92 -35.17 11.55 15.97
CA SER A 92 -35.45 10.20 16.47
C SER A 92 -36.76 10.18 17.27
N ARG A 93 -37.51 9.06 17.20
CA ARG A 93 -38.74 8.90 18.00
C ARG A 93 -38.41 9.00 19.49
N GLY A 94 -39.08 9.90 20.20
CA GLY A 94 -38.88 10.14 21.63
C GLY A 94 -37.75 11.12 21.98
N GLY A 95 -37.06 11.67 20.98
CA GLY A 95 -36.08 12.72 21.18
C GLY A 95 -36.71 14.10 21.40
N SER A 96 -35.95 15.01 22.02
CA SER A 96 -36.39 16.38 22.30
C SER A 96 -35.98 17.34 21.19
N SER A 97 -36.91 18.22 20.78
CA SER A 97 -36.64 19.33 19.86
C SER A 97 -35.73 20.42 20.47
N SER A 98 -35.54 20.40 21.79
CA SER A 98 -34.61 21.32 22.49
C SER A 98 -33.16 20.83 22.54
N LYS A 99 -32.85 19.64 21.98
CA LYS A 99 -31.49 19.10 21.94
C LYS A 99 -30.85 19.26 20.57
N LEU A 100 -29.65 19.83 20.55
CA LEU A 100 -28.83 19.96 19.34
C LEU A 100 -27.43 19.43 19.64
N ALA A 101 -26.98 18.44 18.87
CA ALA A 101 -25.62 17.92 18.93
C ALA A 101 -24.76 18.58 17.84
N MET A 102 -23.65 19.19 18.24
CA MET A 102 -22.58 19.62 17.35
C MET A 102 -21.49 18.55 17.36
N VAL A 103 -21.21 17.95 16.22
CA VAL A 103 -20.24 16.85 16.06
C VAL A 103 -19.01 17.40 15.35
N GLU A 104 -17.85 17.25 15.97
CA GLU A 104 -16.56 17.66 15.41
C GLU A 104 -15.59 16.47 15.36
N GLN A 105 -14.60 16.54 14.49
CA GLN A 105 -13.52 15.54 14.40
C GLN A 105 -12.35 15.97 15.29
N GLU A 106 -11.92 15.08 16.18
CA GLU A 106 -10.78 15.28 17.07
C GLU A 106 -9.70 14.23 16.81
N PRO A 107 -8.41 14.56 16.94
CA PRO A 107 -7.33 13.59 16.82
C PRO A 107 -7.47 12.47 17.86
N LEU A 108 -6.93 11.30 17.51
CA LEU A 108 -6.86 10.14 18.41
C LEU A 108 -5.79 10.34 19.48
N GLY A 109 -4.65 10.93 19.12
CA GLY A 109 -3.50 11.15 20.01
C GLY A 109 -2.18 10.89 19.29
N VAL A 110 -1.47 9.82 19.69
CA VAL A 110 -0.21 9.39 19.05
C VAL A 110 -0.48 8.27 18.04
N VAL A 111 -0.11 8.51 16.79
CA VAL A 111 -0.19 7.52 15.70
C VAL A 111 1.16 6.81 15.54
N LEU A 112 1.16 5.48 15.63
CA LEU A 112 2.29 4.65 15.23
C LEU A 112 2.21 4.37 13.72
N ALA A 113 3.10 5.01 12.95
CA ALA A 113 3.20 4.82 11.52
C ALA A 113 4.35 3.86 11.17
N ILE A 114 4.04 2.71 10.57
CA ILE A 114 5.03 1.70 10.17
C ILE A 114 4.99 1.54 8.65
N SER A 115 6.12 1.81 7.98
CA SER A 115 6.22 1.75 6.51
C SER A 115 7.05 0.56 6.02
N PRO A 116 6.79 0.06 4.79
CA PRO A 116 7.52 -1.04 4.18
C PRO A 116 8.75 -0.53 3.42
N PHE A 117 9.60 -1.45 2.96
CA PHE A 117 10.79 -1.10 2.19
C PHE A 117 10.48 -0.61 0.77
N ASN A 118 9.40 -1.08 0.15
CA ASN A 118 9.21 -0.95 -1.30
C ASN A 118 8.77 0.45 -1.73
N TYR A 119 8.25 1.27 -0.80
CA TYR A 119 7.96 2.69 -0.97
C TYR A 119 8.28 3.42 0.35
N PRO A 120 9.58 3.56 0.68
CA PRO A 120 10.00 3.95 2.01
C PRO A 120 9.67 5.41 2.33
N VAL A 121 9.42 6.24 1.31
CA VAL A 121 9.01 7.63 1.44
C VAL A 121 7.51 7.77 1.22
N ASN A 122 6.98 7.24 0.11
CA ASN A 122 5.57 7.45 -0.24
C ASN A 122 4.59 6.82 0.78
N LEU A 123 4.84 5.58 1.19
CA LEU A 123 3.96 4.89 2.16
C LEU A 123 4.24 5.29 3.62
N ALA A 124 5.33 6.03 3.88
CA ALA A 124 5.55 6.69 5.17
C ALA A 124 4.75 7.99 5.23
N ALA A 125 4.93 8.87 4.25
CA ALA A 125 4.22 10.14 4.19
C ALA A 125 2.70 9.99 4.04
N SER A 126 2.22 8.94 3.37
CA SER A 126 0.79 8.62 3.28
C SER A 126 0.12 8.29 4.62
N LYS A 127 0.92 8.12 5.67
CA LYS A 127 0.49 7.90 7.07
C LYS A 127 0.76 9.13 7.92
N ILE A 128 1.95 9.72 7.76
CA ILE A 128 2.39 10.88 8.55
C ILE A 128 1.56 12.13 8.23
N ALA A 129 1.39 12.48 6.95
CA ALA A 129 0.65 13.68 6.56
C ALA A 129 -0.80 13.70 7.08
N PRO A 130 -1.63 12.63 6.91
CA PRO A 130 -2.98 12.63 7.44
C PRO A 130 -3.03 12.64 8.98
N ALA A 131 -2.03 12.06 9.65
CA ALA A 131 -1.95 12.12 11.11
C ALA A 131 -1.69 13.55 11.59
N LEU A 132 -0.69 14.22 11.00
CA LEU A 132 -0.29 15.57 11.36
C LEU A 132 -1.38 16.61 11.07
N ILE A 133 -2.00 16.60 9.89
CA ILE A 133 -3.06 17.57 9.55
C ILE A 133 -4.27 17.44 10.49
N SER A 134 -4.54 16.23 10.97
CA SER A 134 -5.62 15.93 11.92
C SER A 134 -5.29 16.34 13.36
N GLY A 135 -4.06 16.75 13.65
CA GLY A 135 -3.61 17.16 14.99
C GLY A 135 -3.07 16.01 15.85
N ASN A 136 -2.73 14.86 15.26
CA ASN A 136 -2.06 13.77 15.96
C ASN A 136 -0.54 14.03 16.01
N ALA A 137 0.13 13.47 17.02
CA ALA A 137 1.58 13.27 16.99
C ALA A 137 1.89 11.91 16.34
N VAL A 138 3.12 11.71 15.87
CA VAL A 138 3.51 10.53 15.11
C VAL A 138 4.79 9.91 15.65
N VAL A 139 4.75 8.60 15.89
CA VAL A 139 5.93 7.77 16.07
C VAL A 139 6.13 6.98 14.78
N PHE A 140 7.19 7.30 14.04
CA PHE A 140 7.47 6.72 12.73
C PHE A 140 8.55 5.64 12.83
N LYS A 141 8.17 4.41 12.47
CA LYS A 141 9.07 3.25 12.36
C LYS A 141 9.18 2.81 10.90
N PRO A 142 10.22 3.22 10.15
CA PRO A 142 10.45 2.66 8.82
C PRO A 142 10.84 1.18 8.89
N ALA A 143 10.66 0.45 7.79
CA ALA A 143 11.37 -0.80 7.55
C ALA A 143 12.88 -0.56 7.68
N SER A 144 13.62 -1.55 8.18
CA SER A 144 15.07 -1.41 8.39
C SER A 144 15.79 -1.13 7.06
N GLN A 145 15.39 -1.82 5.99
CA GLN A 145 15.78 -1.50 4.63
C GLN A 145 14.80 -0.44 4.10
N GLY A 146 15.27 0.79 3.87
CA GLY A 146 14.43 1.96 3.61
C GLY A 146 14.50 3.02 4.72
N ALA A 147 15.18 2.73 5.83
CA ALA A 147 15.30 3.63 6.96
C ALA A 147 16.08 4.91 6.63
N LEU A 148 17.09 4.84 5.76
CA LEU A 148 17.86 6.02 5.34
C LEU A 148 17.00 6.96 4.49
N SER A 149 16.26 6.40 3.53
CA SER A 149 15.29 7.16 2.73
C SER A 149 14.20 7.81 3.59
N GLY A 150 13.66 7.04 4.55
CA GLY A 150 12.69 7.55 5.51
C GLY A 150 13.27 8.66 6.40
N GLN A 151 14.53 8.55 6.81
CA GLN A 151 15.21 9.57 7.59
C GLN A 151 15.36 10.88 6.79
N LEU A 152 15.81 10.83 5.54
CA LEU A 152 15.93 12.02 4.69
C LEU A 152 14.59 12.73 4.47
N MET A 153 13.50 11.96 4.34
CA MET A 153 12.15 12.52 4.27
C MET A 153 11.76 13.27 5.56
N ILE A 154 12.13 12.75 6.73
CA ILE A 154 11.90 13.41 8.02
C ILE A 154 12.81 14.63 8.20
N GLU A 155 14.06 14.57 7.74
CA GLU A 155 14.95 15.74 7.75
C GLU A 155 14.34 16.89 6.93
N ALA A 156 13.76 16.61 5.76
CA ALA A 156 13.02 17.61 4.99
C ALA A 156 11.78 18.15 5.72
N LEU A 157 11.10 17.34 6.55
CA LEU A 157 9.99 17.81 7.39
C LEU A 157 10.47 18.69 8.54
N LEU A 158 11.61 18.36 9.15
CA LEU A 158 12.19 19.12 10.27
C LEU A 158 12.86 20.44 9.83
N GLU A 159 12.98 20.68 8.52
CA GLU A 159 13.35 21.99 7.97
C GLU A 159 12.17 22.98 7.94
N THR A 160 10.96 22.55 8.31
CA THR A 160 9.76 23.39 8.46
C THR A 160 9.58 23.85 9.92
N ASP A 161 8.53 24.64 10.17
CA ASP A 161 8.14 25.08 11.52
C ASP A 161 7.43 24.00 12.38
N LEU A 162 7.43 22.71 11.97
CA LEU A 162 6.88 21.62 12.78
C LEU A 162 7.63 21.51 14.12
N PRO A 163 6.95 21.53 15.28
CA PRO A 163 7.61 21.26 16.56
C PRO A 163 8.22 19.86 16.55
N THR A 164 9.52 19.76 16.85
CA THR A 164 10.31 18.53 16.72
C THR A 164 9.72 17.36 17.51
N ASP A 165 9.05 17.63 18.63
CA ASP A 165 8.51 16.60 19.51
C ASP A 165 7.29 15.88 18.91
N ILE A 166 6.64 16.47 17.90
CA ILE A 166 5.44 15.91 17.25
C ILE A 166 5.75 14.75 16.32
N ILE A 167 6.99 14.63 15.83
CA ILE A 167 7.41 13.54 14.96
C ILE A 167 8.64 12.83 15.53
N GLN A 168 8.48 11.55 15.84
CA GLN A 168 9.52 10.75 16.46
C GLN A 168 9.93 9.61 15.56
N PHE A 169 11.10 9.73 14.94
CA PHE A 169 11.72 8.63 14.19
C PHE A 169 12.31 7.59 15.16
N VAL A 170 11.92 6.32 14.98
CA VAL A 170 12.44 5.19 15.75
C VAL A 170 13.04 4.13 14.83
N SER A 171 14.24 3.64 15.16
CA SER A 171 14.93 2.60 14.38
C SER A 171 15.49 1.49 15.27
N GLY A 172 15.48 0.27 14.74
CA GLY A 172 15.87 -0.93 15.46
C GLY A 172 15.28 -2.17 14.80
N LYS A 173 15.76 -3.35 15.21
CA LYS A 173 15.24 -4.61 14.70
C LYS A 173 13.80 -4.80 15.13
N GLY A 174 12.94 -5.23 14.20
CA GLY A 174 11.53 -5.50 14.49
C GLY A 174 11.34 -6.51 15.62
N SER A 175 12.23 -7.52 15.72
CA SER A 175 12.23 -8.51 16.79
C SER A 175 12.55 -7.96 18.19
N GLU A 176 13.16 -6.78 18.28
CA GLU A 176 13.61 -6.19 19.56
C GLU A 176 12.65 -5.09 20.05
N ILE A 177 12.13 -4.26 19.13
CA ILE A 177 11.28 -3.11 19.46
C ILE A 177 9.86 -3.16 18.88
N GLY A 178 9.55 -4.11 17.99
CA GLY A 178 8.26 -4.16 17.29
C GLY A 178 7.08 -4.41 18.22
N ASP A 179 7.15 -5.47 19.03
CA ASP A 179 6.11 -5.77 20.02
C ASP A 179 5.98 -4.68 21.08
N PHE A 180 7.11 -4.09 21.49
CA PHE A 180 7.14 -2.98 22.42
C PHE A 180 6.35 -1.78 21.87
N LEU A 181 6.63 -1.36 20.63
CA LEU A 181 5.90 -0.27 19.95
C LEU A 181 4.39 -0.56 19.86
N VAL A 182 4.02 -1.74 19.37
CA VAL A 182 2.62 -2.10 19.07
C VAL A 182 1.76 -2.26 20.32
N THR A 183 2.37 -2.61 21.46
CA THR A 183 1.67 -2.81 22.73
C THR A 183 1.79 -1.62 23.69
N HIS A 184 2.47 -0.56 23.28
CA HIS A 184 2.76 0.59 24.14
C HIS A 184 1.47 1.35 24.50
N PRO A 185 1.21 1.67 25.78
CA PRO A 185 -0.07 2.24 26.23
C PRO A 185 -0.34 3.68 25.76
N SER A 186 0.69 4.38 25.30
CA SER A 186 0.57 5.76 24.77
C SER A 186 0.42 5.82 23.25
N ILE A 187 0.30 4.69 22.56
CA ILE A 187 -0.07 4.65 21.15
C ILE A 187 -1.59 4.59 21.08
N ASP A 188 -2.20 5.53 20.35
CA ASP A 188 -3.66 5.66 20.23
C ASP A 188 -4.20 5.10 18.92
N MET A 189 -3.33 4.87 17.92
CA MET A 189 -3.68 4.27 16.63
C MET A 189 -2.45 3.69 15.95
N ILE A 190 -2.62 2.60 15.19
CA ILE A 190 -1.56 1.97 14.41
C ILE A 190 -1.94 1.95 12.94
N THR A 191 -1.03 2.43 12.08
CA THR A 191 -1.13 2.25 10.63
C THR A 191 0.12 1.57 10.09
N PHE A 192 -0.08 0.41 9.45
CA PHE A 192 0.97 -0.48 9.00
C PHE A 192 0.77 -0.85 7.52
N THR A 193 1.86 -0.82 6.75
CA THR A 193 1.91 -1.51 5.46
C THR A 193 3.08 -2.48 5.45
N GLY A 194 2.85 -3.74 5.06
CA GLY A 194 3.89 -4.77 5.04
C GLY A 194 3.34 -6.17 4.79
N SER A 195 4.02 -7.22 5.29
CA SER A 195 3.59 -8.60 5.07
C SER A 195 2.32 -8.94 5.85
N THR A 196 1.52 -9.87 5.31
CA THR A 196 0.30 -10.37 5.96
C THR A 196 0.59 -10.97 7.33
N GLU A 197 1.65 -11.77 7.46
CA GLU A 197 2.06 -12.37 8.73
C GLU A 197 2.32 -11.31 9.81
N THR A 198 3.08 -10.26 9.48
CA THR A 198 3.38 -9.16 10.43
C THR A 198 2.12 -8.38 10.76
N GLY A 199 1.26 -8.09 9.77
CA GLY A 199 -0.01 -7.42 9.99
C GLY A 199 -0.94 -8.17 10.95
N GLN A 200 -1.06 -9.49 10.77
CA GLN A 200 -1.84 -10.35 11.67
C GLN A 200 -1.26 -10.35 13.09
N ALA A 201 0.06 -10.43 13.23
CA ALA A 201 0.73 -10.34 14.53
C ALA A 201 0.48 -8.99 15.23
N ILE A 202 0.50 -7.88 14.48
CA ILE A 202 0.13 -6.55 15.00
C ILE A 202 -1.32 -6.56 15.48
N SER A 203 -2.26 -7.03 14.65
CA SER A 203 -3.69 -7.06 14.99
C SER A 203 -3.99 -7.90 16.24
N GLN A 204 -3.24 -8.97 16.49
CA GLN A 204 -3.40 -9.84 17.66
C GLN A 204 -2.88 -9.20 18.95
N LYS A 205 -1.83 -8.37 18.84
CA LYS A 205 -1.13 -7.77 19.99
C LYS A 205 -1.69 -6.41 20.38
N ALA A 206 -2.13 -5.61 19.41
CA ALA A 206 -2.77 -4.32 19.64
C ALA A 206 -4.08 -4.49 20.42
N LYS A 207 -4.35 -3.62 21.40
CA LYS A 207 -5.54 -3.69 22.24
C LYS A 207 -6.15 -2.31 22.42
N MET A 208 -7.47 -2.21 22.25
CA MET A 208 -8.27 -0.99 22.50
C MET A 208 -7.85 0.25 21.70
N VAL A 209 -7.21 0.07 20.54
CA VAL A 209 -6.83 1.14 19.62
C VAL A 209 -7.26 0.79 18.19
N PRO A 210 -7.61 1.76 17.33
CA PRO A 210 -7.81 1.51 15.91
C PRO A 210 -6.53 1.02 15.24
N VAL A 211 -6.67 0.05 14.34
CA VAL A 211 -5.58 -0.52 13.55
C VAL A 211 -5.97 -0.52 12.09
N VAL A 212 -5.14 0.11 11.24
CA VAL A 212 -5.26 0.11 9.78
C VAL A 212 -4.09 -0.67 9.19
N LEU A 213 -4.41 -1.70 8.39
CA LEU A 213 -3.44 -2.63 7.81
C LEU A 213 -3.59 -2.66 6.29
N GLU A 214 -2.48 -2.47 5.58
CA GLU A 214 -2.35 -2.78 4.16
C GLU A 214 -1.32 -3.89 3.98
N LEU A 215 -1.76 -5.04 3.50
CA LEU A 215 -0.96 -6.27 3.54
C LEU A 215 -0.71 -6.82 2.14
N GLY A 216 -0.36 -8.11 2.04
CA GLY A 216 -0.07 -8.77 0.77
C GLY A 216 -1.27 -8.80 -0.18
N GLY A 217 -0.99 -9.00 -1.46
CA GLY A 217 -2.00 -9.13 -2.50
C GLY A 217 -1.64 -10.20 -3.51
N LYS A 218 -2.66 -10.82 -4.13
CA LYS A 218 -2.49 -11.78 -5.23
C LYS A 218 -3.48 -11.46 -6.36
N ASP A 219 -3.48 -10.18 -6.75
CA ASP A 219 -4.51 -9.60 -7.62
C ASP A 219 -4.64 -10.40 -8.93
N PRO A 220 -5.85 -10.90 -9.24
CA PRO A 220 -6.12 -11.58 -10.50
C PRO A 220 -6.41 -10.57 -11.62
N ALA A 221 -5.87 -10.84 -12.80
CA ALA A 221 -6.33 -10.28 -14.07
C ALA A 221 -7.23 -11.31 -14.76
N ILE A 222 -8.54 -11.07 -14.76
CA ILE A 222 -9.54 -11.88 -15.45
C ILE A 222 -9.63 -11.38 -16.90
N VAL A 223 -9.33 -12.24 -17.87
CA VAL A 223 -9.37 -11.91 -19.31
C VAL A 223 -10.41 -12.76 -20.00
N LEU A 224 -11.47 -12.11 -20.48
CA LEU A 224 -12.60 -12.76 -21.14
C LEU A 224 -12.39 -12.82 -22.67
N GLU A 225 -13.13 -13.70 -23.34
CA GLU A 225 -12.98 -13.97 -24.78
C GLU A 225 -13.07 -12.74 -25.69
N ASP A 226 -13.87 -11.75 -25.30
CA ASP A 226 -14.11 -10.52 -26.08
C ASP A 226 -13.10 -9.39 -25.78
N ALA A 227 -12.14 -9.64 -24.89
CA ALA A 227 -11.14 -8.66 -24.48
C ALA A 227 -10.30 -8.14 -25.66
N ASP A 228 -9.83 -6.91 -25.53
CA ASP A 228 -8.72 -6.41 -26.34
C ASP A 228 -7.41 -7.02 -25.77
N LEU A 229 -6.86 -8.02 -26.49
CA LEU A 229 -5.70 -8.77 -26.01
C LEU A 229 -4.41 -7.95 -26.02
N ASP A 230 -4.28 -6.96 -26.89
CA ASP A 230 -3.10 -6.10 -26.94
C ASP A 230 -3.10 -5.14 -25.74
N LEU A 231 -4.26 -4.55 -25.44
CA LEU A 231 -4.47 -3.73 -24.25
C LEU A 231 -4.27 -4.56 -22.96
N ALA A 232 -4.87 -5.76 -22.90
CA ALA A 232 -4.74 -6.64 -21.75
C ALA A 232 -3.28 -7.02 -21.50
N ALA A 233 -2.54 -7.44 -22.53
CA ALA A 233 -1.13 -7.80 -22.41
C ALA A 233 -0.27 -6.61 -21.93
N GLU A 234 -0.55 -5.39 -22.42
CA GLU A 234 0.16 -4.18 -21.96
C GLU A 234 -0.06 -3.90 -20.48
N HIS A 235 -1.31 -3.89 -20.03
CA HIS A 235 -1.64 -3.63 -18.64
C HIS A 235 -1.16 -4.75 -17.71
N ILE A 236 -1.26 -6.01 -18.13
CA ILE A 236 -0.76 -7.17 -17.38
C ILE A 236 0.74 -7.03 -17.15
N VAL A 237 1.54 -6.83 -18.20
CA VAL A 237 3.01 -6.71 -18.07
C VAL A 237 3.40 -5.49 -17.25
N SER A 238 2.79 -4.33 -17.53
CA SER A 238 3.03 -3.09 -16.78
C SER A 238 2.68 -3.21 -15.30
N GLY A 239 1.62 -3.96 -14.97
CA GLY A 239 1.18 -4.20 -13.59
C GLY A 239 2.07 -5.19 -12.85
N ALA A 240 2.36 -6.34 -13.47
CA ALA A 240 3.04 -7.47 -12.85
C ALA A 240 4.53 -7.23 -12.64
N TYR A 241 5.22 -6.64 -13.61
CA TYR A 241 6.68 -6.50 -13.58
C TYR A 241 7.17 -5.12 -13.12
N SER A 242 6.26 -4.18 -12.84
CA SER A 242 6.63 -2.89 -12.25
C SER A 242 7.41 -3.10 -10.95
N TYR A 243 8.62 -2.55 -10.88
CA TYR A 243 9.55 -2.73 -9.75
C TYR A 243 9.81 -4.21 -9.42
N SER A 244 10.05 -5.00 -10.47
CA SER A 244 10.30 -6.44 -10.38
C SER A 244 9.21 -7.22 -9.62
N GLY A 245 7.96 -6.75 -9.62
CA GLY A 245 6.87 -7.41 -8.89
C GLY A 245 6.87 -7.18 -7.36
N GLN A 246 7.76 -6.32 -6.82
CA GLN A 246 7.86 -5.99 -5.39
C GLN A 246 6.77 -4.98 -4.95
N ARG A 247 5.52 -5.28 -5.27
CA ARG A 247 4.35 -4.42 -5.03
C ARG A 247 3.18 -5.26 -4.49
N CYS A 248 2.57 -4.81 -3.40
CA CYS A 248 1.36 -5.45 -2.84
C CYS A 248 0.20 -5.39 -3.86
N THR A 249 -0.06 -4.21 -4.44
CA THR A 249 -1.02 -4.03 -5.53
C THR A 249 -0.34 -4.18 -6.88
N ALA A 250 -0.46 -5.36 -7.46
CA ALA A 250 0.06 -5.72 -8.77
C ALA A 250 -0.67 -6.97 -9.25
N ILE A 251 -0.84 -7.09 -10.57
CA ILE A 251 -1.33 -8.34 -11.18
C ILE A 251 -0.32 -9.44 -10.88
N LYS A 252 -0.77 -10.50 -10.19
CA LYS A 252 0.08 -11.64 -9.83
C LYS A 252 -0.47 -12.99 -10.30
N ARG A 253 -1.63 -12.98 -10.96
CA ARG A 253 -2.25 -14.14 -11.60
C ARG A 253 -3.02 -13.66 -12.82
N VAL A 254 -2.87 -14.34 -13.95
CA VAL A 254 -3.74 -14.15 -15.11
C VAL A 254 -4.71 -15.31 -15.14
N LEU A 255 -6.01 -15.02 -15.06
CA LEU A 255 -7.08 -15.99 -15.24
C LEU A 255 -7.68 -15.72 -16.62
N VAL A 256 -7.43 -16.59 -17.59
CA VAL A 256 -7.78 -16.34 -19.00
C VAL A 256 -8.66 -17.45 -19.54
N ALA A 257 -9.66 -17.09 -20.36
CA ALA A 257 -10.46 -18.09 -21.08
C ALA A 257 -9.58 -18.93 -22.02
N ASP A 258 -9.70 -20.25 -21.96
CA ASP A 258 -8.81 -21.15 -22.71
C ASP A 258 -8.78 -20.87 -24.22
N THR A 259 -9.93 -20.48 -24.79
CA THR A 259 -10.10 -20.15 -26.22
C THR A 259 -9.19 -19.04 -26.73
N ILE A 260 -8.75 -18.11 -25.86
CA ILE A 260 -7.87 -16.97 -26.20
C ILE A 260 -6.51 -17.04 -25.50
N ALA A 261 -6.25 -18.07 -24.68
CA ALA A 261 -5.08 -18.15 -23.82
C ALA A 261 -3.76 -18.14 -24.60
N ASN A 262 -3.66 -18.91 -25.70
CA ASN A 262 -2.45 -18.96 -26.53
C ASN A 262 -2.08 -17.58 -27.09
N ASP A 263 -3.06 -16.86 -27.64
CA ASP A 263 -2.85 -15.55 -28.26
C ASP A 263 -2.44 -14.50 -27.22
N LEU A 264 -3.06 -14.54 -26.03
CA LEU A 264 -2.69 -13.66 -24.93
C LEU A 264 -1.28 -13.98 -24.42
N THR A 265 -0.95 -15.26 -24.19
CA THR A 265 0.37 -15.70 -23.69
C THR A 265 1.49 -15.21 -24.62
N GLU A 266 1.32 -15.35 -25.94
CA GLU A 266 2.32 -14.90 -26.91
C GLU A 266 2.50 -13.36 -26.89
N LYS A 267 1.41 -12.59 -26.76
CA LYS A 267 1.48 -11.12 -26.63
C LYS A 267 2.17 -10.69 -25.33
N ILE A 268 1.89 -11.39 -24.21
CA ILE A 268 2.56 -11.13 -22.93
C ILE A 268 4.04 -11.46 -23.05
N LYS A 269 4.40 -12.61 -23.62
CA LYS A 269 5.80 -13.04 -23.83
C LYS A 269 6.61 -11.97 -24.56
N GLN A 270 6.12 -11.48 -25.70
CA GLN A 270 6.84 -10.46 -26.49
C GLN A 270 7.13 -9.19 -25.67
N LYS A 271 6.17 -8.76 -24.84
CA LYS A 271 6.32 -7.60 -23.96
C LYS A 271 7.27 -7.88 -22.78
N VAL A 272 7.25 -9.10 -22.23
CA VAL A 272 8.16 -9.55 -21.17
C VAL A 272 9.60 -9.60 -21.65
N GLU A 273 9.85 -10.14 -22.84
CA GLU A 273 11.18 -10.23 -23.45
C GLU A 273 11.76 -8.85 -23.83
N ALA A 274 10.90 -7.84 -23.98
CA ALA A 274 11.31 -6.46 -24.23
C ALA A 274 11.69 -5.68 -22.96
N LEU A 275 11.47 -6.23 -21.76
CA LEU A 275 11.80 -5.55 -20.51
C LEU A 275 13.32 -5.45 -20.32
N SER A 276 13.80 -4.25 -19.98
CA SER A 276 15.20 -4.06 -19.58
C SER A 276 15.46 -4.71 -18.22
N VAL A 277 16.53 -5.49 -18.12
CA VAL A 277 16.97 -6.19 -16.90
C VAL A 277 18.36 -5.72 -16.54
N GLY A 278 18.59 -5.26 -15.31
CA GLY A 278 19.91 -4.75 -14.92
C GLY A 278 19.93 -3.88 -13.66
N SER A 279 20.88 -2.95 -13.62
CA SER A 279 21.10 -2.07 -12.48
C SER A 279 19.95 -1.06 -12.31
N PRO A 280 19.56 -0.72 -11.07
CA PRO A 280 18.65 0.41 -10.80
C PRO A 280 19.15 1.75 -11.35
N GLU A 281 20.47 1.97 -11.35
CA GLU A 281 21.11 3.20 -11.83
C GLU A 281 20.95 3.40 -13.34
N ASP A 282 20.89 2.29 -14.10
CA ASP A 282 20.66 2.29 -15.56
C ASP A 282 19.18 2.41 -15.93
N ASN A 283 18.31 2.63 -14.96
CA ASN A 283 16.87 2.66 -15.13
C ASN A 283 16.28 1.37 -15.71
N ALA A 284 16.85 0.21 -15.37
CA ALA A 284 16.28 -1.07 -15.75
C ALA A 284 14.84 -1.24 -15.20
N THR A 285 13.97 -1.90 -15.98
CA THR A 285 12.60 -2.16 -15.56
C THR A 285 12.56 -3.24 -14.49
N VAL A 286 13.35 -4.31 -14.69
CA VAL A 286 13.58 -5.38 -13.73
C VAL A 286 14.95 -5.18 -13.10
N THR A 287 14.94 -4.89 -11.82
CA THR A 287 16.11 -4.70 -10.96
C THR A 287 16.23 -5.83 -9.93
N PRO A 288 17.36 -5.96 -9.23
CA PRO A 288 17.53 -6.98 -8.20
C PRO A 288 16.47 -6.89 -7.09
N LEU A 289 16.09 -8.06 -6.56
CA LEU A 289 15.21 -8.16 -5.40
C LEU A 289 15.93 -7.69 -4.13
N ILE A 290 15.12 -7.35 -3.11
CA ILE A 290 15.59 -6.67 -1.90
C ILE A 290 16.70 -7.41 -1.15
N ASN A 291 16.72 -8.74 -1.18
CA ASN A 291 17.74 -9.58 -0.55
C ASN A 291 17.77 -11.00 -1.15
N ASN A 292 18.71 -11.85 -0.68
CA ASN A 292 18.85 -13.23 -1.15
C ASN A 292 17.63 -14.08 -0.79
N ASP A 293 17.07 -13.93 0.42
CA ASP A 293 15.94 -14.72 0.89
C ASP A 293 14.71 -14.53 -0.03
N ALA A 294 14.45 -13.29 -0.46
CA ALA A 294 13.39 -12.99 -1.43
C ALA A 294 13.65 -13.64 -2.79
N ALA A 295 14.91 -13.62 -3.26
CA ALA A 295 15.28 -14.26 -4.52
C ALA A 295 15.24 -15.80 -4.45
N ASP A 296 15.59 -16.38 -3.31
CA ASP A 296 15.47 -17.82 -3.03
C ASP A 296 14.01 -18.25 -3.00
N PHE A 297 13.14 -17.48 -2.35
CA PHE A 297 11.70 -17.74 -2.30
C PHE A 297 11.05 -17.68 -3.70
N VAL A 298 11.39 -16.66 -4.49
CA VAL A 298 10.89 -16.56 -5.87
C VAL A 298 11.36 -17.73 -6.73
N GLN A 299 12.63 -18.12 -6.62
CA GLN A 299 13.15 -19.29 -7.34
C GLN A 299 12.43 -20.57 -6.91
N HIS A 300 12.17 -20.74 -5.60
CA HIS A 300 11.42 -21.88 -5.09
C HIS A 300 10.03 -22.00 -5.71
N LEU A 301 9.29 -20.90 -5.84
CA LEU A 301 7.96 -20.89 -6.47
C LEU A 301 8.02 -21.25 -7.97
N ILE A 302 9.07 -20.80 -8.67
CA ILE A 302 9.30 -21.16 -10.08
C ILE A 302 9.60 -22.67 -10.18
N ASP A 303 10.51 -23.17 -9.35
CA ASP A 303 10.91 -24.58 -9.35
C ASP A 303 9.73 -25.50 -9.01
N ASP A 304 8.91 -25.13 -8.01
CA ASP A 304 7.69 -25.85 -7.64
C ASP A 304 6.72 -25.98 -8.83
N ALA A 305 6.43 -24.86 -9.49
CA ALA A 305 5.54 -24.83 -10.64
C ALA A 305 6.04 -25.72 -11.78
N LEU A 306 7.34 -25.64 -12.13
CA LEU A 306 7.94 -26.46 -13.18
C LEU A 306 7.93 -27.95 -12.82
N ASN A 307 8.24 -28.30 -11.56
CA ASN A 307 8.19 -29.68 -11.09
C ASN A 307 6.78 -30.27 -11.10
N LYS A 308 5.75 -29.42 -10.96
CA LYS A 308 4.33 -29.78 -11.05
C LYS A 308 3.74 -29.65 -12.46
N GLY A 309 4.56 -29.39 -13.47
CA GLY A 309 4.18 -29.45 -14.89
C GLY A 309 3.78 -28.12 -15.54
N ALA A 310 4.09 -26.97 -14.92
CA ALA A 310 3.94 -25.68 -15.59
C ALA A 310 4.87 -25.58 -16.80
N GLU A 311 4.45 -24.83 -17.82
CA GLU A 311 5.25 -24.56 -18.99
C GLU A 311 6.06 -23.26 -18.80
N LEU A 312 7.38 -23.33 -18.96
CA LEU A 312 8.22 -22.15 -19.00
C LEU A 312 8.11 -21.46 -20.37
N ILE A 313 7.50 -20.28 -20.41
CA ILE A 313 7.36 -19.51 -21.65
C ILE A 313 8.61 -18.66 -21.93
N THR A 314 9.13 -17.98 -20.90
CA THR A 314 10.38 -17.21 -20.95
C THR A 314 10.91 -16.95 -19.54
N GLY A 315 12.19 -16.58 -19.42
CA GLY A 315 12.84 -16.27 -18.15
C GLY A 315 13.50 -17.48 -17.48
N ASN A 316 13.25 -17.66 -16.17
CA ASN A 316 13.93 -18.62 -15.29
C ASN A 316 15.46 -18.55 -15.35
N ARG A 317 15.97 -17.33 -15.16
CA ARG A 317 17.40 -17.04 -15.00
C ARG A 317 17.62 -16.18 -13.77
N ARG A 318 18.70 -16.43 -13.05
CA ARG A 318 19.05 -15.70 -11.82
C ARG A 318 20.55 -15.42 -11.74
N GLU A 319 20.89 -14.21 -11.30
CA GLU A 319 22.25 -13.76 -11.02
C GLU A 319 22.29 -13.05 -9.65
N GLY A 320 22.63 -13.79 -8.59
CA GLY A 320 22.53 -13.28 -7.21
C GLY A 320 21.08 -12.92 -6.88
N ASN A 321 20.80 -11.65 -6.53
CA ASN A 321 19.44 -11.16 -6.29
C ASN A 321 18.71 -10.71 -7.55
N LEU A 322 19.37 -10.69 -8.71
CA LEU A 322 18.73 -10.34 -9.98
C LEU A 322 18.01 -11.57 -10.55
N VAL A 323 16.69 -11.62 -10.36
CA VAL A 323 15.81 -12.62 -10.96
C VAL A 323 15.24 -12.06 -12.26
N TYR A 324 15.39 -12.78 -13.36
CA TYR A 324 14.88 -12.36 -14.66
C TYR A 324 13.36 -12.52 -14.73
N PRO A 325 12.66 -11.67 -15.49
CA PRO A 325 11.21 -11.76 -15.58
C PRO A 325 10.79 -13.09 -16.17
N THR A 326 10.02 -13.84 -15.39
CA THR A 326 9.62 -15.21 -15.68
C THR A 326 8.13 -15.27 -15.95
N LEU A 327 7.75 -15.96 -17.03
CA LEU A 327 6.36 -16.18 -17.42
C LEU A 327 6.11 -17.68 -17.47
N LEU A 328 5.08 -18.12 -16.74
CA LEU A 328 4.69 -19.52 -16.63
C LEU A 328 3.27 -19.68 -17.18
N ASP A 329 3.05 -20.66 -18.05
CA ASP A 329 1.73 -21.06 -18.53
C ASP A 329 1.36 -22.45 -17.99
N GLN A 330 0.11 -22.86 -18.20
CA GLN A 330 -0.44 -24.13 -17.70
C GLN A 330 -0.33 -24.26 -16.17
N VAL A 331 -0.39 -23.13 -15.46
CA VAL A 331 -0.37 -23.13 -14.00
C VAL A 331 -1.72 -23.60 -13.47
N ASN A 332 -1.70 -24.51 -12.49
CA ASN A 332 -2.91 -25.06 -11.87
C ASN A 332 -2.93 -24.85 -10.35
N SER A 333 -4.06 -25.18 -9.73
CA SER A 333 -4.31 -24.98 -8.29
C SER A 333 -3.38 -25.76 -7.35
N ASN A 334 -2.61 -26.73 -7.84
CA ASN A 334 -1.68 -27.49 -7.00
C ASN A 334 -0.30 -26.81 -6.89
N MET A 335 -0.05 -25.74 -7.66
CA MET A 335 1.24 -25.04 -7.70
C MET A 335 1.23 -23.84 -6.75
N ASP A 336 2.31 -23.66 -6.00
CA ASP A 336 2.36 -22.67 -4.93
C ASP A 336 2.34 -21.24 -5.50
N VAL A 337 2.95 -21.05 -6.69
CA VAL A 337 2.92 -19.79 -7.45
C VAL A 337 1.50 -19.31 -7.79
N ALA A 338 0.49 -20.20 -7.80
CA ALA A 338 -0.91 -19.83 -8.02
C ALA A 338 -1.55 -19.13 -6.82
N TRP A 339 -0.91 -19.14 -5.64
CA TRP A 339 -1.54 -18.69 -4.39
C TRP A 339 -0.63 -17.75 -3.58
N GLU A 340 0.64 -18.11 -3.44
CA GLU A 340 1.59 -17.38 -2.59
C GLU A 340 2.06 -16.08 -3.27
N GLU A 341 2.10 -14.98 -2.53
CA GLU A 341 2.61 -13.70 -3.05
C GLU A 341 4.13 -13.80 -3.28
N PRO A 342 4.65 -13.78 -4.52
CA PRO A 342 6.07 -14.03 -4.75
C PRO A 342 6.94 -12.84 -4.34
N PHE A 343 6.37 -11.63 -4.43
CA PHE A 343 7.09 -10.36 -4.31
C PHE A 343 8.32 -10.28 -5.23
N GLY A 344 8.20 -10.85 -6.44
CA GLY A 344 9.26 -10.93 -7.44
C GLY A 344 8.72 -11.08 -8.87
N PRO A 345 9.59 -11.09 -9.89
CA PRO A 345 9.19 -10.93 -11.28
C PRO A 345 8.79 -12.28 -11.90
N VAL A 346 7.76 -12.92 -11.35
CA VAL A 346 7.16 -14.17 -11.87
C VAL A 346 5.66 -13.98 -12.05
N LEU A 347 5.15 -14.36 -13.23
CA LEU A 347 3.73 -14.26 -13.55
C LEU A 347 3.17 -15.63 -14.00
N PRO A 348 2.23 -16.22 -13.24
CA PRO A 348 1.51 -17.41 -13.67
C PRO A 348 0.28 -17.06 -14.53
N ILE A 349 0.11 -17.80 -15.63
CA ILE A 349 -1.08 -17.86 -16.46
C ILE A 349 -1.85 -19.14 -16.13
N ILE A 350 -3.10 -18.97 -15.73
CA ILE A 350 -4.03 -20.03 -15.38
C ILE A 350 -5.17 -20.00 -16.40
N ARG A 351 -5.32 -21.10 -17.15
CA ARG A 351 -6.32 -21.26 -18.20
C ARG A 351 -7.61 -21.77 -17.60
N ILE A 352 -8.71 -21.09 -17.89
CA ILE A 352 -10.03 -21.36 -17.34
C ILE A 352 -10.89 -21.95 -18.46
N ASN A 353 -11.34 -23.18 -18.26
CA ASN A 353 -12.24 -23.89 -19.16
C ASN A 353 -13.69 -23.47 -18.94
N GLU A 354 -14.60 -23.81 -19.86
CA GLU A 354 -16.02 -23.41 -19.78
C GLU A 354 -16.75 -23.88 -18.51
N GLU A 355 -16.30 -24.99 -17.90
CA GLU A 355 -16.87 -25.54 -16.67
C GLU A 355 -16.39 -24.81 -15.40
N GLU A 356 -15.33 -24.01 -15.50
CA GLU A 356 -14.71 -23.32 -14.38
C GLU A 356 -15.19 -21.86 -14.27
N ASP A 357 -15.44 -21.41 -13.05
CA ASP A 357 -15.87 -20.04 -12.77
C ASP A 357 -14.68 -19.16 -12.35
N PHE A 358 -14.36 -18.16 -13.18
CA PHE A 358 -13.35 -17.13 -12.88
C PHE A 358 -13.50 -16.53 -11.48
N VAL A 359 -14.73 -16.26 -11.05
CA VAL A 359 -15.00 -15.64 -9.74
C VAL A 359 -14.64 -16.60 -8.61
N SER A 360 -15.04 -17.87 -8.73
CA SER A 360 -14.75 -18.89 -7.74
C SER A 360 -13.24 -19.04 -7.53
N LEU A 361 -12.47 -19.20 -8.60
CA LEU A 361 -11.01 -19.36 -8.51
C LEU A 361 -10.32 -18.08 -8.00
N ALA A 362 -10.78 -16.90 -8.43
CA ALA A 362 -10.27 -15.63 -7.90
C ALA A 362 -10.47 -15.55 -6.38
N ASN A 363 -11.68 -15.85 -5.90
CA ASN A 363 -12.07 -15.75 -4.49
C ASN A 363 -11.50 -16.86 -3.59
N GLN A 364 -11.02 -17.97 -4.14
CA GLN A 364 -10.31 -19.00 -3.37
C GLN A 364 -9.01 -18.51 -2.74
N SER A 365 -8.42 -17.43 -3.28
CA SER A 365 -7.26 -16.81 -2.64
C SER A 365 -7.63 -16.26 -1.26
N GLU A 366 -6.70 -16.40 -0.31
CA GLU A 366 -6.80 -15.73 0.98
C GLU A 366 -6.66 -14.20 0.89
N TYR A 367 -6.09 -13.71 -0.23
CA TYR A 367 -5.91 -12.31 -0.52
C TYR A 367 -7.16 -11.71 -1.19
N GLY A 368 -7.36 -10.41 -0.97
CA GLY A 368 -8.51 -9.66 -1.46
C GLY A 368 -8.19 -8.18 -1.69
N LEU A 369 -7.03 -7.87 -2.27
CA LEU A 369 -6.60 -6.47 -2.43
C LEU A 369 -7.29 -5.79 -3.61
N GLN A 370 -6.91 -6.11 -4.85
CA GLN A 370 -7.59 -5.63 -6.05
C GLN A 370 -7.76 -6.73 -7.09
N ALA A 371 -8.52 -6.46 -8.15
CA ALA A 371 -8.62 -7.29 -9.34
C ALA A 371 -8.72 -6.44 -10.61
N SER A 372 -8.36 -7.02 -11.75
CA SER A 372 -8.58 -6.46 -13.08
C SER A 372 -9.53 -7.36 -13.87
N ILE A 373 -10.43 -6.77 -14.66
CA ILE A 373 -11.29 -7.48 -15.61
C ILE A 373 -11.06 -6.86 -16.99
N PHE A 374 -10.74 -7.70 -17.98
CA PHE A 374 -10.56 -7.30 -19.36
C PHE A 374 -11.68 -7.90 -20.22
N THR A 375 -12.49 -7.02 -20.81
CA THR A 375 -13.67 -7.36 -21.64
C THR A 375 -14.21 -6.08 -22.30
N LYS A 376 -14.91 -6.21 -23.44
CA LYS A 376 -15.63 -5.09 -24.06
C LYS A 376 -17.03 -4.91 -23.46
N ASP A 377 -17.55 -5.93 -22.76
CA ASP A 377 -18.85 -5.91 -22.11
C ASP A 377 -18.76 -5.35 -20.67
N VAL A 378 -19.10 -4.06 -20.54
CA VAL A 378 -19.14 -3.35 -19.25
C VAL A 378 -20.17 -3.93 -18.29
N GLN A 379 -21.29 -4.45 -18.80
CA GLN A 379 -22.33 -5.02 -17.94
C GLN A 379 -21.83 -6.33 -17.33
N LYS A 380 -21.25 -7.21 -18.15
CA LYS A 380 -20.62 -8.45 -17.69
C LYS A 380 -19.49 -8.17 -16.70
N ALA A 381 -18.65 -7.18 -16.98
CA ALA A 381 -17.59 -6.75 -16.05
C ALA A 381 -18.17 -6.33 -14.69
N ARG A 382 -19.24 -5.54 -14.68
CA ARG A 382 -19.90 -5.11 -13.43
C ARG A 382 -20.49 -6.30 -12.66
N GLU A 383 -21.13 -7.24 -13.35
CA GLU A 383 -21.68 -8.44 -12.73
C GLU A 383 -20.59 -9.30 -12.07
N ILE A 384 -19.46 -9.49 -12.74
CA ILE A 384 -18.28 -10.18 -12.18
C ILE A 384 -17.73 -9.39 -10.98
N ALA A 385 -17.52 -8.07 -11.15
CA ALA A 385 -16.96 -7.22 -10.11
C ALA A 385 -17.74 -7.28 -8.79
N THR A 386 -19.07 -7.34 -8.84
CA THR A 386 -19.91 -7.44 -7.63
C THR A 386 -19.76 -8.74 -6.85
N LYS A 387 -19.17 -9.77 -7.45
CA LYS A 387 -18.96 -11.09 -6.83
C LYS A 387 -17.51 -11.32 -6.39
N LEU A 388 -16.58 -10.45 -6.77
CA LEU A 388 -15.17 -10.55 -6.37
C LEU A 388 -14.98 -10.02 -4.96
N ASP A 389 -14.33 -10.79 -4.10
CA ASP A 389 -14.05 -10.41 -2.71
C ASP A 389 -12.75 -9.59 -2.63
N VAL A 390 -12.75 -8.42 -3.24
CA VAL A 390 -11.61 -7.49 -3.26
C VAL A 390 -12.02 -6.08 -2.87
N GLY A 391 -11.06 -5.23 -2.50
CA GLY A 391 -11.34 -3.83 -2.18
C GLY A 391 -11.62 -2.96 -3.41
N SER A 392 -11.02 -3.27 -4.57
CA SER A 392 -11.27 -2.52 -5.81
C SER A 392 -11.13 -3.39 -7.05
N VAL A 393 -11.93 -3.08 -8.08
CA VAL A 393 -11.90 -3.76 -9.38
C VAL A 393 -11.64 -2.75 -10.48
N GLN A 394 -10.67 -3.03 -11.34
CA GLN A 394 -10.28 -2.22 -12.49
C GLN A 394 -10.84 -2.85 -13.77
N LEU A 395 -11.56 -2.07 -14.57
CA LEU A 395 -12.04 -2.52 -15.88
C LEU A 395 -11.06 -2.05 -16.96
N ASN A 396 -10.54 -2.99 -17.75
CA ASN A 396 -9.62 -2.74 -18.87
C ASN A 396 -8.35 -1.96 -18.48
N ALA A 397 -7.90 -2.12 -17.24
CA ALA A 397 -6.71 -1.50 -16.70
C ALA A 397 -6.04 -2.42 -15.66
N LYS A 398 -4.78 -2.13 -15.36
CA LYS A 398 -4.02 -2.84 -14.32
C LYS A 398 -4.47 -2.43 -12.92
N THR A 399 -4.22 -3.27 -11.92
CA THR A 399 -4.38 -2.88 -10.52
C THR A 399 -3.32 -1.86 -10.09
N GLU A 400 -3.75 -0.87 -9.31
CA GLU A 400 -2.89 0.17 -8.77
C GLU A 400 -3.53 0.85 -7.55
N ARG A 401 -2.67 1.31 -6.63
CA ARG A 401 -3.11 2.05 -5.44
C ARG A 401 -3.73 3.40 -5.81
N GLY A 402 -3.10 4.09 -6.78
CA GLY A 402 -3.49 5.44 -7.15
C GLY A 402 -4.72 5.48 -8.08
N PRO A 403 -5.21 6.68 -8.41
CA PRO A 403 -4.82 7.97 -7.86
C PRO A 403 -5.08 8.08 -6.35
N ASP A 404 -4.20 8.74 -5.57
CA ASP A 404 -4.18 8.62 -4.09
C ASP A 404 -5.41 9.19 -3.35
N HIS A 405 -6.26 9.96 -4.02
CA HIS A 405 -7.54 10.41 -3.47
C HIS A 405 -8.62 9.32 -3.51
N PHE A 406 -8.44 8.26 -4.29
CA PHE A 406 -9.34 7.10 -4.27
C PHE A 406 -9.19 6.34 -2.95
N PRO A 407 -10.29 5.82 -2.37
CA PRO A 407 -10.20 4.88 -1.27
C PRO A 407 -9.37 3.66 -1.66
N PHE A 408 -8.46 3.28 -0.78
CA PHE A 408 -7.64 2.07 -0.93
C PHE A 408 -7.92 1.13 0.23
N ILE A 409 -8.34 -0.10 -0.08
CA ILE A 409 -8.86 -1.07 0.88
C ILE A 409 -8.41 -2.46 0.43
N GLY A 410 -8.01 -3.30 1.38
CA GLY A 410 -7.86 -4.74 1.18
C GLY A 410 -8.92 -5.49 1.98
N ALA A 411 -9.56 -6.48 1.37
CA ALA A 411 -10.43 -7.44 2.04
C ALA A 411 -9.63 -8.67 2.48
N LYS A 412 -10.26 -9.57 3.25
CA LYS A 412 -9.66 -10.84 3.73
C LYS A 412 -8.30 -10.61 4.40
N ASN A 413 -7.27 -11.39 4.03
CA ASN A 413 -5.92 -11.26 4.58
C ASN A 413 -5.10 -10.12 3.94
N SER A 414 -5.68 -9.33 3.03
CA SER A 414 -5.01 -8.20 2.39
C SER A 414 -5.10 -6.88 3.15
N GLY A 415 -5.92 -6.78 4.20
CA GLY A 415 -5.96 -5.57 5.01
C GLY A 415 -7.12 -5.46 5.98
N LEU A 416 -7.09 -4.35 6.72
CA LEU A 416 -8.13 -3.93 7.66
C LEU A 416 -8.20 -2.40 7.66
N GLY A 417 -9.41 -1.85 7.66
CA GLY A 417 -9.61 -0.40 7.57
C GLY A 417 -9.45 0.12 6.14
N SER A 418 -9.28 1.43 6.00
CA SER A 418 -9.19 2.09 4.69
C SER A 418 -8.13 3.18 4.70
N GLN A 419 -7.43 3.31 3.58
CA GLN A 419 -6.57 4.44 3.24
C GLN A 419 -7.09 5.14 1.97
N GLY A 420 -6.27 6.00 1.38
CA GLY A 420 -6.69 7.02 0.43
C GLY A 420 -6.94 8.31 1.19
N ILE A 421 -6.56 9.46 0.61
CA ILE A 421 -6.32 10.70 1.36
C ILE A 421 -7.40 11.02 2.40
N ARG A 422 -8.67 11.10 1.97
CA ARG A 422 -9.80 11.39 2.87
C ARG A 422 -10.01 10.31 3.93
N ARG A 423 -9.94 9.04 3.54
CA ARG A 423 -10.15 7.90 4.44
C ARG A 423 -9.03 7.77 5.47
N SER A 424 -7.79 8.09 5.10
CA SER A 424 -6.67 8.13 6.03
C SER A 424 -6.89 9.18 7.12
N ILE A 425 -7.32 10.40 6.76
CA ILE A 425 -7.65 11.46 7.71
C ILE A 425 -8.78 10.99 8.66
N GLU A 426 -9.88 10.49 8.11
CA GLU A 426 -11.03 9.98 8.89
C GLU A 426 -10.64 8.83 9.84
N SER A 427 -9.72 7.95 9.44
CA SER A 427 -9.24 6.85 10.28
C SER A 427 -8.38 7.30 11.46
N MET A 428 -7.90 8.54 11.42
CA MET A 428 -6.99 9.14 12.41
C MET A 428 -7.69 10.21 13.26
N THR A 429 -9.02 10.29 13.16
CA THR A 429 -9.87 11.14 13.99
C THR A 429 -11.00 10.33 14.62
N ARG A 430 -11.71 10.96 15.55
CA ARG A 430 -12.97 10.46 16.12
C ARG A 430 -13.94 11.60 16.36
N ASP A 431 -15.22 11.25 16.41
CA ASP A 431 -16.26 12.20 16.78
C ASP A 431 -16.10 12.67 18.22
N LYS A 432 -16.33 13.97 18.43
CA LYS A 432 -16.58 14.58 19.73
C LYS A 432 -17.85 15.41 19.62
N LEU A 433 -18.75 15.17 20.56
CA LEU A 433 -20.06 15.78 20.57
C LEU A 433 -20.13 16.85 21.66
N PHE A 434 -20.58 18.04 21.29
CA PHE A 434 -21.04 19.06 22.22
C PHE A 434 -22.55 19.20 22.09
N ILE A 435 -23.28 18.87 23.16
CA ILE A 435 -24.75 18.85 23.15
C ILE A 435 -25.29 20.10 23.84
N LEU A 436 -25.98 20.93 23.06
CA LEU A 436 -26.74 22.07 23.55
C LEU A 436 -28.14 21.62 23.97
N ASN A 437 -28.53 21.98 25.19
CA ASN A 437 -29.91 21.90 25.67
C ASN A 437 -30.45 23.34 25.66
N LEU A 438 -31.28 23.65 24.66
CA LEU A 438 -31.82 24.98 24.38
C LEU A 438 -33.00 25.36 25.27
#